data_AF-A0A183HTY9-F1
#
_entry.id   AF-A0A183HTY9-F1
#
_cell.length_a   1.000
_cell.length_b   1.000
_cell.length_c   1.000
_cell.angle_alpha   90.00
_cell.angle_beta   90.00
_cell.angle_gamma   90.00
#
_symmetry.space_group_name_H-M   'P 1'
#
loop_
_entity.id
_entity.type
_entity.pdbx_description
1 polymer ?
#
loop_
_entity_poly.entity_id
_entity_poly.type
_entity_poly.pdbx_seq_one_letter_code
_entity_poly.pdbx_strand_id
1 'polypeptide(L)'
;MFNILKHDVDEYPIDDISLEDLEEAGKMIQNELRPDEHADLDANLWAVIEQCSSELILAQNKFTRLGVLPKKDQIDALSAKFQLYRDWMNTRAKKTAKMEKKLKVKLAGYQSIGQHLIKLIEEVRAELEACKREKATFELLEKNEEKAIRKRLNKLMEEVAQQVSLIFIIEKDVSSTVLL
;
A
#
# COMPACT_ATOMS: atom_id res chain seq x y z
N MET A 1 17.72 -18.68 45.68
CA MET A 1 16.63 -17.76 45.33
C MET A 1 17.30 -16.55 44.73
N PHE A 2 17.20 -16.32 43.42
CA PHE A 2 17.77 -15.12 42.82
C PHE A 2 16.95 -13.92 43.33
N ASN A 3 17.61 -12.97 43.99
CA ASN A 3 16.96 -11.72 44.37
C ASN A 3 16.71 -10.94 43.07
N ILE A 4 15.44 -10.86 42.68
CA ILE A 4 15.01 -10.05 41.54
C ILE A 4 15.35 -8.61 41.88
N LEU A 5 16.15 -7.96 41.04
CA LEU A 5 16.56 -6.58 41.28
C LEU A 5 15.38 -5.64 41.01
N LYS A 6 15.35 -4.50 41.71
CA LYS A 6 14.25 -3.52 41.61
C LYS A 6 14.06 -2.98 40.18
N HIS A 7 15.12 -2.95 39.37
CA HIS A 7 15.03 -2.53 37.97
C HIS A 7 14.21 -3.50 37.10
N ASP A 8 14.20 -4.81 37.42
CA ASP A 8 13.50 -5.84 36.64
C ASP A 8 11.97 -5.81 36.85
N VAL A 9 11.49 -5.16 37.93
CA VAL A 9 10.09 -5.20 38.34
C VAL A 9 9.41 -3.84 38.22
N ASP A 10 10.13 -2.77 38.56
CA ASP A 10 9.54 -1.44 38.79
C ASP A 10 9.95 -0.40 37.73
N GLU A 11 10.52 -0.82 36.59
CA GLU A 11 10.97 0.04 35.47
C GLU A 11 11.90 1.20 35.88
N TYR A 12 12.62 1.07 37.00
CA TYR A 12 13.61 2.07 37.39
C TYR A 12 14.71 2.16 36.31
N PRO A 13 15.12 3.38 35.91
CA PRO A 13 16.24 3.55 34.99
C PRO A 13 17.48 2.90 35.58
N ILE A 14 18.15 2.10 34.77
CA ILE A 14 19.46 1.52 35.11
C ILE A 14 20.42 2.70 35.23
N ASP A 15 21.08 2.85 36.38
CA ASP A 15 22.12 3.86 36.54
C ASP A 15 23.19 3.66 35.47
N ASP A 16 23.58 4.74 34.79
CA ASP A 16 24.61 4.68 33.74
C ASP A 16 25.91 4.15 34.35
N ILE A 17 26.34 2.97 33.90
CA ILE A 17 27.59 2.36 34.34
C ILE A 17 28.73 3.20 33.75
N SER A 18 29.63 3.68 34.61
CA SER A 18 30.76 4.49 34.15
C SER A 18 31.73 3.64 33.31
N LEU A 19 32.37 4.27 32.33
CA LEU A 19 33.36 3.58 31.48
C LEU A 19 34.56 3.08 32.29
N GLU A 20 34.93 3.79 33.36
CA GLU A 20 36.00 3.39 34.28
C GLU A 20 35.65 2.09 35.02
N ASP A 21 34.42 1.98 35.54
CA ASP A 21 33.94 0.75 36.20
C ASP A 21 33.91 -0.45 35.24
N LEU A 22 33.58 -0.21 33.98
CA LEU A 22 33.49 -1.23 32.93
C LEU A 22 34.89 -1.75 32.55
N GLU A 23 35.89 -0.86 32.47
CA GLU A 23 37.28 -1.21 32.24
C GLU A 23 37.91 -1.94 33.44
N GLU A 24 37.61 -1.51 34.67
CA GLU A 24 38.07 -2.20 35.89
C GLU A 24 37.49 -3.61 35.99
N ALA A 25 36.19 -3.77 35.75
CA ALA A 25 35.55 -5.08 35.69
C ALA A 25 36.15 -5.96 34.59
N GLY A 26 36.45 -5.40 33.42
CA GLY A 26 37.14 -6.11 32.33
C GLY A 26 38.51 -6.63 32.72
N LYS A 27 39.30 -5.82 33.45
CA LYS A 27 40.62 -6.24 33.98
C LYS A 27 40.49 -7.32 35.05
N MET A 28 39.49 -7.23 35.93
CA MET A 28 39.22 -8.28 36.92
C MET A 28 38.88 -9.60 36.25
N ILE A 29 38.02 -9.59 35.23
CA ILE A 29 37.67 -10.79 34.46
C ILE A 29 38.91 -11.40 33.81
N GLN A 30 39.78 -10.59 33.20
CA GLN A 30 41.02 -11.08 32.59
C GLN A 30 42.00 -11.71 33.61
N ASN A 31 42.04 -11.18 34.83
CA ASN A 31 42.89 -11.70 35.90
C ASN A 31 42.35 -13.02 36.49
N GLU A 32 41.03 -13.22 36.46
CA GLU A 32 40.38 -14.44 36.95
C GLU A 32 40.33 -15.55 35.90
N LEU A 33 40.38 -15.20 34.61
CA LEU A 33 40.30 -16.15 33.51
C LEU A 33 41.56 -17.01 33.43
N ARG A 34 41.38 -18.34 33.39
CA ARG A 34 42.49 -19.26 33.12
C ARG A 34 42.78 -19.32 31.61
N PRO A 35 44.01 -19.63 31.18
CA PRO A 35 44.37 -19.66 29.76
C PRO A 35 43.55 -20.64 28.92
N ASP A 36 43.03 -21.69 29.55
CA ASP A 36 42.14 -22.72 28.99
C ASP A 36 40.66 -22.32 28.92
N GLU A 37 40.27 -21.24 29.61
CA GLU A 37 38.92 -20.69 29.65
C GLU A 37 38.76 -19.47 28.72
N HIS A 38 39.86 -19.01 28.10
CA HIS A 38 39.84 -17.98 27.08
C HIS A 38 39.33 -18.55 25.74
N ALA A 39 38.03 -18.41 25.51
CA ALA A 39 37.41 -18.72 24.23
C ALA A 39 37.13 -17.41 23.47
N ASP A 40 37.73 -17.25 22.30
CA ASP A 40 37.33 -16.19 21.38
C ASP A 40 35.90 -16.44 20.90
N LEU A 41 35.08 -15.39 20.97
CA LEU A 41 33.68 -15.44 20.53
C LEU A 41 33.62 -15.40 19.00
N ASP A 42 33.99 -16.51 18.38
CA ASP A 42 34.01 -16.69 16.93
C ASP A 42 32.63 -17.02 16.36
N ALA A 43 32.53 -17.06 15.03
CA ALA A 43 31.28 -17.37 14.34
C ALA A 43 30.75 -18.78 14.69
N ASN A 44 31.64 -19.72 15.02
CA ASN A 44 31.25 -21.08 15.39
C ASN A 44 30.61 -21.12 16.78
N LEU A 45 31.17 -20.40 17.75
CA LEU A 45 30.63 -20.32 19.10
C LEU A 45 29.26 -19.64 19.10
N TRP A 46 29.08 -18.59 18.28
CA TRP A 46 27.76 -17.98 18.06
C TRP A 46 26.75 -18.97 17.47
N ALA A 47 27.13 -19.77 16.48
CA ALA A 47 26.26 -20.79 15.91
C ALA A 47 25.86 -21.86 16.94
N VAL A 48 26.77 -22.26 17.83
CA VAL A 48 26.48 -23.19 18.93
C VAL A 48 25.52 -22.57 19.95
N ILE A 49 25.69 -21.29 20.29
CA ILE A 49 24.78 -20.57 21.19
C ILE A 49 23.38 -20.52 20.59
N GLU A 50 23.26 -20.17 19.31
CA GLU A 50 21.98 -20.13 18.60
C GLU A 50 21.32 -21.52 18.61
N GLN A 51 22.07 -22.57 18.26
CA GLN A 51 21.56 -23.94 18.31
C GLN A 51 21.07 -24.33 19.72
N CYS A 52 21.90 -24.12 20.75
CA CYS A 52 21.55 -24.44 22.13
C CYS A 52 20.32 -23.68 22.62
N SER A 53 20.19 -22.41 22.23
CA SER A 53 19.02 -21.59 22.58
C SER A 53 17.74 -22.07 21.91
N SER A 54 17.83 -22.55 20.67
CA SER A 54 16.68 -23.07 19.91
C SER A 54 16.12 -24.38 20.47
N GLU A 55 17.00 -25.22 21.02
CA GLU A 55 16.69 -26.52 21.62
C GLU A 55 16.37 -26.44 23.12
N LEU A 56 16.46 -25.25 23.71
CA LEU A 56 16.23 -25.03 25.12
C LEU A 56 14.75 -25.23 25.46
N ILE A 57 14.49 -26.15 26.40
CA ILE A 57 13.16 -26.46 26.89
C ILE A 57 13.14 -26.52 28.41
N LEU A 58 12.01 -26.16 28.99
CA LEU A 58 11.77 -26.28 30.43
C LEU A 58 11.20 -27.67 30.72
N ALA A 59 11.97 -28.52 31.39
CA ALA A 59 11.53 -29.83 31.88
C ALA A 59 11.80 -29.92 33.38
N GLN A 60 10.80 -30.31 34.17
CA GLN A 60 10.91 -30.45 35.64
C GLN A 60 11.49 -29.18 36.33
N ASN A 61 11.03 -27.99 35.93
CA ASN A 61 11.52 -26.69 36.42
C ASN A 61 13.02 -26.41 36.18
N LYS A 62 13.67 -27.14 35.27
CA LYS A 62 15.04 -26.88 34.84
C LYS A 62 15.09 -26.69 33.32
N PHE A 63 15.93 -25.77 32.88
CA PHE A 63 16.22 -25.62 31.46
C PHE A 63 17.22 -26.69 31.04
N THR A 64 16.87 -27.43 30.00
CA THR A 64 17.73 -28.45 29.41
C THR A 64 17.58 -28.45 27.90
N ARG A 65 18.51 -29.08 27.20
CA ARG A 65 18.42 -29.27 25.76
C ARG A 65 17.49 -30.44 25.45
N LEU A 66 16.64 -30.28 24.44
CA LEU A 66 15.70 -31.31 24.00
C LEU A 66 16.40 -32.65 23.70
N GLY A 67 17.57 -32.62 23.06
CA GLY A 67 18.33 -33.83 22.70
C GLY A 67 18.85 -34.64 23.90
N VAL A 68 18.93 -34.05 25.10
CA VAL A 68 19.43 -34.72 26.31
C VAL A 68 18.35 -35.54 27.01
N LEU A 69 17.07 -35.22 26.77
CA LEU A 69 15.95 -35.92 27.39
C LEU A 69 15.65 -37.27 26.71
N PRO A 70 15.10 -38.26 27.43
CA PRO A 70 14.58 -39.47 26.80
C PRO A 70 13.39 -39.15 25.90
N LYS A 71 13.13 -39.99 24.88
CA LYS A 71 12.07 -39.76 23.87
C LYS A 71 10.69 -39.44 24.46
N LYS A 72 10.35 -40.07 25.59
CA LYS A 72 9.07 -39.82 26.29
C LYS A 72 9.00 -38.38 26.81
N ASP A 73 10.02 -37.95 27.55
CA ASP A 73 10.08 -36.62 28.15
C ASP A 73 10.25 -35.52 27.08
N GLN A 74 10.87 -35.84 25.95
CA GLN A 74 10.90 -34.94 24.79
C GLN A 74 9.48 -34.65 24.27
N ILE A 75 8.65 -35.69 24.12
CA ILE A 75 7.26 -35.56 23.66
C ILE A 75 6.45 -34.73 24.66
N ASP A 76 6.62 -34.99 25.97
CA ASP A 76 5.91 -34.25 27.01
C ASP A 76 6.31 -32.76 27.05
N ALA A 77 7.61 -32.46 26.95
CA ALA A 77 8.12 -31.09 26.91
C ALA A 77 7.67 -30.33 25.65
N LEU A 78 7.71 -30.97 24.48
CA LEU A 78 7.20 -30.39 23.23
C LEU A 78 5.68 -30.16 23.28
N SER A 79 4.94 -31.08 23.88
CA SER A 79 3.49 -30.94 24.06
C SER A 79 3.16 -29.77 24.99
N ALA A 80 3.91 -29.59 26.07
CA ALA A 80 3.77 -28.43 26.96
C ALA A 80 4.10 -27.11 26.24
N LYS A 81 5.19 -27.06 25.46
CA LYS A 81 5.57 -25.90 24.64
C LYS A 81 4.49 -25.57 23.60
N PHE A 82 3.94 -26.58 22.92
CA PHE A 82 2.84 -26.41 21.99
C PHE A 82 1.60 -25.86 22.66
N GLN A 83 1.24 -26.40 23.83
CA GLN A 83 0.09 -25.95 24.59
C GLN A 83 0.23 -24.48 25.02
N LEU A 84 1.41 -24.05 25.45
CA LEU A 84 1.73 -22.65 25.73
C LEU A 84 1.49 -21.75 24.51
N TYR A 85 2.02 -22.13 23.34
CA TYR A 85 1.83 -21.36 22.11
C TYR A 85 0.37 -21.31 21.67
N ARG A 86 -0.36 -22.40 21.83
CA ARG A 86 -1.80 -22.46 21.55
C ARG A 86 -2.57 -21.47 22.42
N ASP A 87 -2.25 -21.40 23.71
CA ASP A 87 -2.92 -20.49 24.65
C ASP A 87 -2.56 -19.03 24.40
N TRP A 88 -1.29 -18.77 24.06
CA TRP A 88 -0.83 -17.45 23.62
C TRP A 88 -1.54 -16.99 22.34
N MET A 89 -1.60 -17.86 21.33
CA MET A 89 -2.28 -17.59 20.07
C MET A 89 -3.77 -17.31 20.31
N ASN A 90 -4.44 -18.13 21.10
CA ASN A 90 -5.86 -17.94 21.44
C ASN A 90 -6.11 -16.62 22.17
N THR A 91 -5.25 -16.27 23.13
CA THR A 91 -5.35 -15.02 23.87
C THR A 91 -5.14 -13.81 22.96
N ARG A 92 -4.12 -13.87 22.09
CA ARG A 92 -3.83 -12.80 21.15
C ARG A 92 -4.93 -12.67 20.09
N ALA A 93 -5.41 -13.77 19.52
CA ALA A 93 -6.53 -13.78 18.57
C ALA A 93 -7.79 -13.14 19.18
N LYS A 94 -8.14 -13.47 20.42
CA LYS A 94 -9.28 -12.83 21.12
C LYS A 94 -9.08 -11.32 21.31
N LYS A 95 -7.86 -10.88 21.65
CA LYS A 95 -7.53 -9.44 21.79
C LYS A 95 -7.61 -8.73 20.44
N THR A 96 -7.00 -9.30 19.40
CA THR A 96 -7.02 -8.75 18.03
C THR A 96 -8.44 -8.67 17.49
N ALA A 97 -9.25 -9.72 17.60
CA ALA A 97 -10.64 -9.71 17.15
C ALA A 97 -11.48 -8.61 17.82
N LYS A 98 -11.25 -8.34 19.12
CA LYS A 98 -11.90 -7.22 19.83
C LYS A 98 -11.43 -5.87 19.29
N MET A 99 -10.14 -5.71 19.00
CA MET A 99 -9.58 -4.49 18.42
C MET A 99 -10.11 -4.26 17.01
N GLU A 100 -10.12 -5.29 16.16
CA GLU A 100 -10.68 -5.24 14.81
C GLU A 100 -12.15 -4.87 14.82
N LYS A 101 -12.95 -5.45 15.71
CA LYS A 101 -14.37 -5.08 15.85
C LYS A 101 -14.54 -3.60 16.21
N LYS A 102 -13.74 -3.08 17.14
CA LYS A 102 -13.74 -1.65 17.49
C LYS A 102 -13.31 -0.76 16.32
N LEU A 103 -12.26 -1.16 15.62
CA LEU A 103 -11.72 -0.44 14.47
C LEU A 103 -12.75 -0.39 13.33
N LYS A 104 -13.38 -1.53 13.03
CA LYS A 104 -14.44 -1.65 12.03
C LYS A 104 -15.60 -0.72 12.36
N VAL A 105 -16.09 -0.68 13.61
CA VAL A 105 -17.18 0.24 13.98
C VAL A 105 -16.78 1.70 13.80
N LYS A 106 -15.54 2.08 14.18
CA LYS A 106 -15.06 3.46 14.05
C LYS A 106 -14.78 3.88 12.60
N LEU A 107 -14.29 2.96 11.76
CA LEU A 107 -13.81 3.26 10.41
C LEU A 107 -14.79 2.90 9.29
N ALA A 108 -15.78 2.04 9.52
CA ALA A 108 -16.66 1.56 8.44
C ALA A 108 -17.37 2.70 7.71
N GLY A 109 -17.84 3.73 8.44
CA GLY A 109 -18.44 4.91 7.83
C GLY A 109 -17.46 5.67 6.93
N TYR A 110 -16.26 5.96 7.42
CA TYR A 110 -15.21 6.62 6.64
C TYR A 110 -14.77 5.81 5.42
N GLN A 111 -14.67 4.49 5.55
CA GLN A 111 -14.35 3.60 4.43
C GLN A 111 -15.44 3.63 3.36
N SER A 112 -16.71 3.59 3.76
CA SER A 112 -17.84 3.68 2.84
C SER A 112 -17.88 5.02 2.11
N ILE A 113 -17.66 6.12 2.84
CA ILE A 113 -17.57 7.47 2.25
C ILE A 113 -16.39 7.54 1.27
N GLY A 114 -15.22 7.03 1.66
CA GLY A 114 -14.03 7.01 0.79
C GLY A 114 -14.28 6.24 -0.51
N GLN A 115 -14.88 5.05 -0.41
CA GLN A 115 -15.24 4.25 -1.60
C GLN A 115 -16.27 4.96 -2.48
N HIS A 116 -17.25 5.65 -1.89
CA HIS A 116 -18.24 6.41 -2.65
C HIS A 116 -17.60 7.59 -3.38
N LEU A 117 -16.73 8.36 -2.71
CA LEU A 117 -16.02 9.48 -3.33
C LEU A 117 -15.11 9.04 -4.47
N ILE A 118 -14.43 7.89 -4.34
CA ILE A 118 -13.62 7.32 -5.42
C ILE A 118 -14.50 7.08 -6.65
N LYS A 119 -15.69 6.48 -6.49
CA LYS A 119 -16.62 6.24 -7.59
C LYS A 119 -17.10 7.55 -8.24
N LEU A 120 -17.49 8.54 -7.45
CA LEU A 120 -17.89 9.86 -7.97
C LEU A 120 -16.77 10.51 -8.78
N ILE A 121 -15.53 10.41 -8.32
CA ILE A 121 -14.37 10.96 -9.04
C ILE A 121 -14.19 10.24 -10.38
N GLU A 122 -14.34 8.93 -10.41
CA GLU A 122 -14.24 8.13 -11.64
C GLU A 122 -15.36 8.46 -12.64
N GLU A 123 -16.60 8.60 -12.16
CA GLU A 123 -17.76 9.01 -12.96
C GLU A 123 -17.55 10.40 -13.59
N VAL A 124 -17.19 11.41 -12.77
CA VAL A 124 -16.93 12.77 -13.26
C VAL A 124 -15.76 12.82 -14.26
N ARG A 125 -14.72 11.99 -14.06
CA ARG A 125 -13.62 11.88 -15.02
C ARG A 125 -14.10 11.32 -16.35
N ALA A 126 -14.93 10.28 -16.33
CA ALA A 126 -15.49 9.71 -17.56
C ALA A 126 -16.37 10.71 -18.31
N GLU A 127 -17.22 11.45 -17.60
CA GLU A 127 -18.06 12.52 -18.15
C GLU A 127 -17.21 13.66 -18.74
N LEU A 128 -16.15 14.08 -18.05
CA LEU A 128 -15.24 15.10 -18.53
C LEU A 128 -14.58 14.69 -19.86
N GLU A 129 -14.11 13.45 -19.96
CA GLU A 129 -13.53 12.93 -21.19
C GLU A 129 -14.56 12.80 -22.32
N ALA A 130 -15.81 12.47 -22.01
CA ALA A 130 -16.90 12.49 -23.00
C ALA A 130 -17.16 13.92 -23.51
N CYS A 131 -17.31 14.89 -22.61
CA CYS A 131 -17.53 16.29 -22.96
C CYS A 131 -16.37 16.88 -23.79
N LYS A 132 -15.12 16.52 -23.48
CA LYS A 132 -13.95 16.91 -24.29
C LYS A 132 -14.04 16.37 -25.72
N ARG A 133 -14.42 15.09 -25.89
CA ARG A 133 -14.60 14.48 -27.22
C ARG A 133 -15.73 15.14 -28.00
N GLU A 134 -16.86 15.37 -27.35
CA GLU A 134 -18.02 16.05 -27.96
C GLU A 134 -17.66 17.47 -28.40
N LYS A 135 -16.99 18.24 -27.52
CA LYS A 135 -16.52 19.59 -27.86
C LYS A 135 -15.61 19.58 -29.08
N ALA A 136 -14.60 18.72 -29.12
CA ALA A 136 -13.69 18.60 -30.27
C ALA A 136 -14.45 18.23 -31.55
N THR A 137 -15.48 17.40 -31.44
CA THR A 137 -16.35 17.02 -32.55
C THR A 137 -17.16 18.22 -33.06
N PHE A 138 -17.75 19.00 -32.16
CA PHE A 138 -18.52 20.19 -32.53
C PHE A 138 -17.63 21.29 -33.13
N GLU A 139 -16.43 21.52 -32.62
CA GLU A 139 -15.47 22.47 -33.22
C GLU A 139 -15.07 22.08 -34.65
N LEU A 140 -14.93 20.78 -34.92
CA LEU A 140 -14.67 20.28 -36.27
C LEU A 140 -15.91 20.43 -37.16
N LEU A 141 -17.09 20.10 -36.63
CA LEU A 141 -18.35 20.22 -37.35
C LEU A 141 -18.64 21.67 -37.73
N GLU A 142 -18.40 22.62 -36.82
CA GLU A 142 -18.53 24.06 -37.06
C GLU A 142 -17.67 24.50 -38.26
N LYS A 143 -16.38 24.14 -38.25
CA LYS A 143 -15.45 24.47 -39.36
C LYS A 143 -15.89 23.87 -40.69
N ASN A 144 -16.42 22.65 -40.67
CA ASN A 144 -16.92 21.98 -41.87
C ASN A 144 -18.21 22.63 -42.37
N GLU A 145 -19.12 22.99 -41.47
CA GLU A 145 -20.39 23.61 -41.79
C GLU A 145 -20.16 25.03 -42.35
N GLU A 146 -19.23 25.80 -41.80
CA GLU A 146 -18.86 27.12 -42.32
C GLU A 146 -18.36 27.03 -43.78
N LYS A 147 -17.57 26.00 -44.12
CA LYS A 147 -17.14 25.72 -45.49
C LYS A 147 -18.31 25.29 -46.38
N ALA A 148 -19.21 24.43 -45.87
CA ALA A 148 -20.38 23.96 -46.60
C ALA A 148 -21.37 25.10 -46.89
N ILE A 149 -21.57 26.03 -45.95
CA ILE A 149 -22.38 27.25 -46.12
C ILE A 149 -21.79 28.10 -47.25
N ARG A 150 -20.48 28.41 -47.20
CA ARG A 150 -19.81 29.19 -48.26
C ARG A 150 -19.99 28.57 -49.65
N LYS A 151 -19.81 27.24 -49.76
CA LYS A 151 -20.03 26.53 -51.03
C LYS A 151 -21.47 26.62 -51.53
N ARG A 152 -22.45 26.42 -50.63
CA ARG A 152 -23.87 26.52 -50.96
C ARG A 152 -24.24 27.93 -51.42
N LEU A 153 -23.74 28.96 -50.74
CA LEU A 153 -24.00 30.35 -51.05
C LEU A 153 -23.42 30.73 -52.41
N ASN A 154 -22.16 30.36 -52.69
CA ASN A 154 -21.53 30.59 -53.99
C ASN A 154 -22.29 29.90 -55.13
N LYS A 155 -22.69 28.64 -54.94
CA LYS A 155 -23.49 27.92 -55.94
C LYS A 155 -24.83 28.62 -56.21
N LEU A 156 -25.52 29.06 -55.15
CA LEU A 156 -26.79 29.77 -55.28
C LEU A 156 -26.61 31.11 -56.02
N MET A 157 -25.53 31.83 -55.75
CA MET A 157 -25.21 33.08 -56.45
C MET A 157 -24.95 32.85 -57.94
N GLU A 158 -24.23 31.79 -58.30
CA GLU A 158 -24.02 31.40 -59.71
C GLU A 158 -25.35 31.04 -60.40
N GLU A 159 -26.20 30.24 -59.75
CA GLU A 159 -27.53 29.86 -60.27
C GLU A 159 -28.41 31.11 -60.48
N VAL A 160 -28.44 32.05 -59.53
CA VAL A 160 -29.19 33.31 -59.65
C VAL A 160 -28.64 34.18 -60.78
N ALA A 161 -27.31 34.31 -60.90
CA ALA A 161 -26.70 35.08 -61.98
C ALA A 161 -27.05 34.51 -63.37
N GLN A 162 -27.03 33.19 -63.52
CA GLN A 162 -27.45 32.51 -64.75
C GLN A 162 -28.92 32.78 -65.07
N GLN A 163 -29.82 32.68 -64.08
CA GLN A 163 -31.24 32.96 -64.27
C GLN A 163 -31.51 34.41 -64.68
N VAL A 164 -30.85 35.38 -64.03
CA VAL A 164 -30.97 36.80 -64.37
C VAL A 164 -30.49 37.06 -65.80
N SER A 165 -29.37 36.43 -66.21
CA SER A 165 -28.87 36.56 -67.58
C SER A 165 -29.85 36.01 -68.62
N LEU A 166 -30.52 34.88 -68.32
CA LEU A 166 -31.52 34.28 -69.19
C LEU A 166 -32.78 35.16 -69.31
N ILE A 167 -33.26 35.70 -68.18
CA ILE A 167 -34.40 36.63 -68.15
C ILE A 167 -34.11 37.86 -69.01
N PHE A 168 -32.90 38.43 -68.90
CA PHE A 168 -32.51 39.59 -69.69
C PHE A 168 -32.50 39.30 -71.20
N ILE A 169 -32.07 38.10 -71.60
CA ILE A 169 -32.12 37.65 -73.00
C ILE A 169 -33.57 37.54 -73.47
N ILE A 170 -34.44 36.89 -72.68
CA ILE A 170 -35.86 36.73 -73.00
C ILE A 170 -36.55 38.09 -73.12
N GLU A 171 -36.30 39.03 -72.21
CA GLU A 171 -36.87 40.39 -72.28
C GLU A 171 -36.45 41.12 -73.56
N LYS A 172 -35.17 41.00 -73.97
CA LYS A 172 -34.69 41.56 -75.24
C LYS A 172 -35.40 40.94 -76.45
N ASP A 173 -35.50 39.62 -76.49
CA ASP A 173 -36.15 38.92 -77.61
C ASP A 173 -37.64 39.29 -77.73
N VAL A 174 -38.35 39.39 -76.59
CA VAL A 174 -39.75 39.85 -76.57
C VAL A 174 -39.85 41.29 -77.06
N SER A 175 -38.97 42.19 -76.61
CA SER A 175 -38.98 43.61 -77.02
C SER A 175 -38.69 43.78 -78.53
N SER A 176 -37.80 42.97 -79.10
CA SER A 176 -37.54 42.93 -80.54
C SER A 176 -38.70 42.34 -81.37
N THR A 177 -39.48 41.44 -80.79
CA THR A 177 -40.64 40.81 -81.46
C THR A 177 -41.88 41.72 -81.46
N VAL A 178 -42.02 42.62 -80.48
CA VAL A 178 -43.14 43.58 -80.38
C VAL A 178 -42.91 44.84 -81.22
N LEU A 179 -41.67 45.09 -81.68
CA LEU A 179 -41.30 46.23 -82.54
C LEU A 179 -41.35 45.92 -84.06
N LEU A 180 -41.82 44.73 -84.45
CA LEU A 180 -42.11 44.31 -85.83
C LEU A 180 -43.62 44.18 -86.04
#